data_AF-A0A6M1RY39-F1
#
_entry.id   AF-A0A6M1RY39-F1
#
_cell.length_a   1.000
_cell.length_b   1.000
_cell.length_c   1.000
_cell.angle_alpha   90.00
_cell.angle_beta   90.00
_cell.angle_gamma   90.00
#
_symmetry.space_group_name_H-M   'P 1'
#
loop_
_entity.id
_entity.type
_entity.pdbx_description
1 polymer ?
#
loop_
_entity_poly.entity_id
_entity_poly.type
_entity_poly.pdbx_seq_one_letter_code
_entity_poly.pdbx_strand_id
1 'polypeptide(L)'
;MKNSTLTPVLLGILLVFALGTLGLTYLNVQTIREARSLQDVANRINTLRATLDSLAREAIAYSQTNPAIDPILISVGLKNPPANQGSGNRPGSR
;
A
#
# COMPACT_ATOMS: atom_id res chain seq x y z
N MET A 1 11.00 -33.22 53.49
CA MET A 1 10.70 -32.63 52.18
C MET A 1 11.39 -33.50 51.15
N LYS A 2 10.63 -34.37 50.47
CA LYS A 2 11.19 -35.39 49.57
C LYS A 2 11.66 -34.68 48.29
N ASN A 3 12.94 -34.82 47.98
CA ASN A 3 13.62 -34.17 46.89
C ASN A 3 13.15 -34.85 45.60
N SER A 4 11.99 -34.45 45.09
CA SER A 4 11.47 -34.99 43.84
C SER A 4 12.37 -34.52 42.70
N THR A 5 13.19 -35.45 42.19
CA THR A 5 14.02 -35.30 40.99
C THR A 5 13.21 -34.84 39.77
N LEU A 6 11.89 -34.99 39.81
CA LEU A 6 10.95 -34.48 38.80
C LEU A 6 10.90 -32.94 38.73
N THR A 7 11.02 -32.23 39.86
CA THR A 7 10.91 -30.77 39.90
C THR A 7 12.00 -30.05 39.10
N PRO A 8 13.31 -30.39 39.23
CA PRO A 8 14.35 -29.75 38.42
C PRO A 8 14.26 -30.11 36.93
N VAL A 9 13.78 -31.31 36.57
CA VAL A 9 13.57 -31.71 35.16
C VAL A 9 12.46 -30.86 34.53
N LEU A 10 11.34 -30.69 35.23
CA LEU A 10 10.24 -29.85 34.77
C LEU A 10 10.68 -28.39 34.61
N LEU A 11 11.49 -27.90 35.54
CA LEU A 11 12.06 -26.56 35.50
C LEU A 11 12.99 -26.38 34.29
N GLY A 12 13.80 -27.40 33.97
CA GLY A 12 14.68 -27.39 32.81
C GLY A 12 13.91 -27.35 31.49
N ILE A 13 12.85 -28.18 31.35
CA ILE A 13 11.99 -28.18 30.16
C ILE A 13 11.30 -26.83 29.99
N LEU A 14 10.77 -26.27 31.09
CA LEU A 14 10.14 -24.96 31.10
C LEU A 14 11.13 -23.87 30.64
N LEU A 15 12.37 -23.91 31.13
CA LEU A 15 13.41 -22.96 30.75
C LEU A 15 13.73 -23.04 29.25
N VAL A 16 13.88 -24.25 28.71
CA VAL A 16 14.14 -24.45 27.27
C VAL A 16 12.98 -23.93 26.43
N PHE A 17 11.74 -24.20 26.84
CA PHE A 17 10.55 -23.68 26.16
C PHE A 17 10.45 -22.15 26.22
N ALA A 18 10.77 -21.56 27.37
CA ALA A 18 10.76 -20.10 27.56
C ALA A 18 11.84 -19.42 26.70
N LEU A 19 13.05 -19.99 26.65
CA LEU A 19 14.12 -19.49 25.79
C LEU A 19 13.79 -19.67 24.32
N GLY A 20 13.19 -20.80 23.94
CA GLY A 20 12.73 -21.08 22.58
C GLY A 20 11.67 -20.09 22.11
N THR A 21 10.64 -19.85 22.93
CA THR A 21 9.60 -18.86 22.61
C THR A 21 10.15 -17.44 22.54
N LEU A 22 11.09 -17.07 23.41
CA LEU A 22 11.74 -15.76 23.38
C LEU A 22 12.58 -15.55 22.11
N GLY A 23 13.35 -16.56 21.69
CA GLY A 23 14.11 -16.51 20.45
C GLY A 23 13.20 -16.41 19.22
N LEU A 24 12.13 -17.20 19.18
CA LEU A 24 11.19 -17.19 18.06
C LEU A 24 10.42 -15.87 17.97
N THR A 25 10.00 -15.30 19.09
CA THR A 25 9.35 -13.98 19.11
C THR A 25 10.32 -12.87 18.70
N TYR A 26 11.59 -12.93 19.13
CA TYR A 26 12.59 -11.96 18.72
C TYR A 26 12.78 -11.94 17.19
N LEU A 27 12.97 -13.11 16.57
CA LEU A 27 13.11 -13.22 15.12
C LEU A 27 11.84 -12.76 14.38
N ASN A 28 10.66 -13.15 14.86
CA ASN A 28 9.39 -12.72 14.27
C ASN A 28 9.19 -11.20 14.38
N VAL A 29 9.58 -10.57 15.48
CA VAL A 29 9.47 -9.11 15.64
C VAL A 29 10.34 -8.39 14.61
N GLN A 30 11.55 -8.90 14.33
CA GLN A 30 12.42 -8.33 13.32
C GLN A 30 11.84 -8.46 11.90
N THR A 31 11.35 -9.65 11.52
CA THR A 31 10.76 -9.88 10.19
C THR A 31 9.45 -9.11 9.97
N ILE A 32 8.62 -8.99 11.02
CA ILE A 32 7.36 -8.25 10.95
C ILE A 32 7.62 -6.75 10.78
N ARG A 33 8.70 -6.19 11.34
CA ARG A 33 9.03 -4.77 11.17
C ARG A 33 9.29 -4.42 9.70
N GLU A 34 10.03 -5.27 8.99
CA GLU A 34 10.29 -5.08 7.56
C GLU A 34 9.00 -5.23 6.75
N ALA A 35 8.20 -6.27 7.00
CA ALA A 35 6.92 -6.47 6.32
C ALA A 35 5.94 -5.30 6.54
N ARG A 36 5.87 -4.77 7.77
CA ARG A 36 5.02 -3.60 8.09
C ARG A 36 5.45 -2.36 7.34
N SER A 37 6.75 -2.15 7.12
CA SER A 37 7.24 -0.97 6.38
C SER A 37 6.78 -1.00 4.91
N LEU A 38 6.88 -2.14 4.24
CA LEU A 38 6.40 -2.32 2.87
C LEU A 38 4.87 -2.18 2.81
N GLN A 39 4.17 -2.75 3.79
CA GLN A 39 2.72 -2.68 3.84
C GLN A 39 2.20 -1.26 4.10
N ASP A 40 2.91 -0.45 4.90
CA ASP A 40 2.57 0.95 5.13
C ASP A 40 2.75 1.79 3.85
N VAL A 41 3.83 1.55 3.11
CA VAL A 41 4.04 2.19 1.79
C VAL A 41 2.94 1.79 0.80
N ALA A 42 2.61 0.50 0.73
CA ALA A 42 1.54 0.01 -0.15
C ALA A 42 0.18 0.61 0.21
N ASN A 43 -0.14 0.69 1.50
CA ASN A 43 -1.38 1.30 1.98
C ASN A 43 -1.43 2.79 1.64
N ARG A 44 -0.34 3.54 1.87
CA ARG A 44 -0.23 4.94 1.46
C ARG A 44 -0.49 5.14 -0.02
N ILE A 45 0.13 4.32 -0.89
CA ILE A 45 -0.07 4.41 -2.35
C ILE A 45 -1.54 4.12 -2.71
N ASN A 46 -2.15 3.09 -2.12
CA ASN A 46 -3.54 2.74 -2.39
C ASN A 46 -4.51 3.83 -1.94
N THR A 47 -4.31 4.39 -0.74
CA THR A 47 -5.12 5.52 -0.26
C THR A 47 -4.96 6.73 -1.18
N LEU A 48 -3.73 7.06 -1.57
CA LEU A 48 -3.47 8.21 -2.43
C LEU A 48 -4.11 8.03 -3.82
N ARG A 49 -4.00 6.84 -4.42
CA ARG A 49 -4.70 6.50 -5.68
C ARG A 49 -6.21 6.64 -5.56
N ALA A 50 -6.81 6.13 -4.49
CA ALA A 50 -8.24 6.26 -4.26
C ALA A 50 -8.68 7.73 -4.13
N THR A 51 -7.89 8.57 -3.45
CA THR A 51 -8.19 10.01 -3.37
C THR A 51 -8.06 10.73 -4.72
N LEU A 52 -7.05 10.38 -5.53
CA LEU A 52 -6.87 10.96 -6.85
C LEU A 52 -7.99 10.53 -7.82
N ASP A 53 -8.41 9.27 -7.78
CA ASP A 53 -9.53 8.79 -8.59
C ASP A 53 -10.84 9.50 -8.21
N SER A 54 -11.07 9.74 -6.91
CA SER A 54 -12.22 10.53 -6.44
C SER A 54 -12.16 11.95 -6.96
N LEU A 55 -11.01 12.61 -6.83
CA LEU A 55 -10.81 13.99 -7.29
C LEU A 55 -10.95 14.10 -8.81
N ALA A 56 -10.43 13.12 -9.56
CA ALA A 56 -10.59 13.06 -11.01
C ALA A 56 -12.07 12.96 -11.41
N ARG A 57 -12.86 12.13 -10.72
CA ARG A 57 -14.31 12.02 -10.96
C ARG A 57 -15.04 13.31 -10.64
N GLU A 58 -14.71 13.96 -9.53
CA GLU A 58 -15.26 15.27 -9.16
C GLU A 58 -14.90 16.36 -10.17
N ALA A 59 -13.65 16.38 -10.64
CA ALA A 59 -13.22 17.34 -11.65
C ALA A 59 -13.95 17.12 -12.99
N ILE A 60 -14.18 15.87 -13.39
CA ILE A 60 -15.01 15.54 -14.56
C ILE A 60 -16.46 16.00 -14.34
N ALA A 61 -17.04 15.77 -13.16
CA ALA A 61 -18.40 16.22 -12.84
C ALA A 61 -18.51 17.76 -12.85
N TYR A 62 -17.53 18.46 -12.28
CA TYR A 62 -17.47 19.91 -12.30
C TYR A 62 -17.30 20.48 -13.72
N SER A 63 -16.58 19.76 -14.59
CA SER A 63 -16.43 20.14 -15.99
C SER A 63 -17.76 20.19 -16.77
N GLN A 64 -18.77 19.45 -16.32
CA GLN A 64 -20.10 19.46 -16.94
C GLN A 64 -20.84 20.78 -16.71
N THR A 65 -20.60 21.43 -15.57
CA THR A 65 -21.18 22.74 -15.25
C THR A 65 -20.26 23.89 -15.65
N ASN A 66 -18.94 23.65 -15.71
CA ASN A 66 -17.91 24.63 -16.01
C ASN A 66 -16.93 24.10 -17.08
N PRO A 67 -17.26 24.21 -18.38
CA PRO A 67 -16.46 23.66 -19.47
C PRO A 67 -15.08 24.31 -19.65
N ALA A 68 -14.80 25.43 -18.95
CA ALA A 68 -13.50 26.10 -18.98
C ALA A 68 -12.33 25.24 -18.48
N ILE A 69 -12.61 24.15 -17.74
CA ILE A 69 -11.59 23.24 -17.19
C ILE A 69 -11.33 22.02 -18.09
N ASP A 70 -12.16 21.80 -19.11
CA ASP A 70 -11.96 20.74 -20.12
C ASP A 70 -10.56 20.70 -20.75
N PRO A 71 -9.93 21.82 -21.17
CA PRO A 71 -8.58 21.76 -21.73
C PRO A 71 -7.56 21.20 -20.73
N ILE A 72 -7.75 21.46 -19.43
CA ILE A 72 -6.89 20.91 -18.38
C ILE A 72 -7.13 19.41 -18.25
N LEU A 73 -8.39 18.98 -18.17
CA LEU A 73 -8.78 17.56 -18.04
C LEU A 73 -8.35 16.70 -19.26
N ILE A 74 -8.38 17.28 -20.46
CA ILE A 74 -7.87 16.64 -21.67
C ILE A 74 -6.35 16.54 -21.63
N SER A 75 -5.65 17.61 -21.18
CA SER A 75 -4.19 17.60 -21.08
C SER A 75 -3.64 16.56 -20.08
N VAL A 76 -4.37 16.29 -19.00
CA VAL A 76 -4.01 15.26 -18.01
C VAL A 76 -4.61 13.88 -18.33
N GLY A 77 -5.27 13.72 -19.48
CA GLY A 77 -5.84 12.44 -19.93
C GLY A 77 -7.06 11.96 -19.15
N LEU A 78 -7.66 12.80 -18.31
CA LEU A 78 -8.86 12.48 -17.53
C LEU A 78 -10.15 12.59 -18.35
N LYS A 79 -10.14 13.33 -19.46
CA LYS A 79 -11.27 13.47 -20.38
C LYS A 79 -10.81 13.28 -21.82
N ASN A 80 -11.50 12.45 -22.60
CA ASN A 80 -11.18 12.27 -24.01
C ASN A 80 -11.53 13.56 -24.77
N PRO A 81 -10.67 14.03 -25.69
CA PRO A 81 -11.02 15.14 -26.56
C PRO A 81 -12.26 14.74 -27.39
N PRO A 82 -13.20 15.67 -27.62
CA PRO A 82 -14.34 15.39 -28.47
C PRO A 82 -13.84 14.90 -29.83
N ALA A 83 -14.47 13.85 -30.36
CA ALA A 83 -14.05 13.10 -31.55
C ALA A 83 -13.99 13.89 -32.88
N ASN A 84 -14.04 15.23 -32.81
CA ASN A 84 -14.05 16.14 -33.94
C ASN A 84 -12.95 17.22 -33.89
N GLN A 85 -11.93 17.06 -33.06
CA GLN A 85 -10.70 17.83 -33.22
C GLN A 85 -9.65 16.93 -33.87
N GLY A 86 -9.54 17.10 -35.17
CA GLY A 86 -8.73 16.29 -36.07
C GLY A 86 -7.33 16.03 -35.51
N SER A 87 -6.94 14.76 -35.58
CA SER A 87 -5.55 14.34 -35.71
C SER A 87 -4.97 15.03 -36.95
N GLY A 88 -4.42 16.22 -36.74
CA GLY A 88 -3.79 17.05 -37.77
C GLY A 88 -2.41 17.47 -37.27
N ASN A 89 -1.40 16.89 -37.90
CA ASN A 89 0.02 17.26 -37.85
C ASN A 89 0.83 16.88 -36.59
N ARG A 90 1.33 15.64 -36.59
CA ARG A 90 2.74 15.39 -36.25
C ARG A 90 3.46 14.88 -37.51
N PRO A 91 4.34 15.66 -38.17
CA PRO A 91 5.24 15.11 -39.16
C PRO A 91 6.38 14.40 -38.43
N GLY A 92 6.50 13.09 -38.60
CA GLY A 92 7.49 12.30 -37.88
C GLY A 92 7.72 10.92 -38.50
N SER A 93 8.63 10.90 -39.49
CA SER A 93 9.65 9.87 -39.70
C SER A 93 9.26 8.38 -39.69
N ARG A 94 9.13 7.80 -40.89
CA ARG A 94 9.80 6.55 -41.26
C ARG A 94 9.95 6.43 -42.77
#